data_AF-A0A820BQS8-F1
#
_entry.id   AF-A0A820BQS8-F1
#
_cell.length_a   1.000
_cell.length_b   1.000
_cell.length_c   1.000
_cell.angle_alpha   90.00
_cell.angle_beta   90.00
_cell.angle_gamma   90.00
#
_symmetry.space_group_name_H-M   'P 1'
#
loop_
_entity.id
_entity.type
_entity.pdbx_description
1 polymer ?
#
loop_
_entity_poly.entity_id
_entity_poly.type
_entity_poly.pdbx_seq_one_letter_code
_entity_poly.pdbx_strand_id
1 'polypeptide(L)'
;MSIITYNRFICEFCAGTINGDKGLCTGDIGSPLMAFANDSWVLAGIASYSLGCADSGYPGVYTRLPSFISFINSNINFSVTENTTVPISQTTTIAMQRTTTTSLVILTT
;
A
#
# COMPACT_ATOMS: atom_id res chain seq x y z
N MET A 1 7.09 -3.26 -12.40
CA MET A 1 5.65 -2.94 -12.34
C MET A 1 5.50 -1.51 -12.79
N SER A 2 4.67 -1.25 -13.81
CA SER A 2 4.45 0.10 -14.32
C SER A 2 3.07 0.57 -13.88
N ILE A 3 2.98 1.82 -13.42
CA ILE A 3 1.70 2.48 -13.18
C ILE A 3 1.22 3.03 -14.52
N ILE A 4 0.09 2.54 -15.00
CA ILE A 4 -0.53 2.97 -16.25
C ILE A 4 -1.72 3.86 -15.88
N THR A 5 -1.47 5.16 -15.79
CA THR A 5 -2.53 6.16 -15.64
C THR A 5 -3.17 6.46 -16.98
N TYR A 6 -4.33 5.87 -17.25
CA TYR A 6 -5.19 6.36 -18.31
C TYR A 6 -5.97 7.58 -17.80
N ASN A 7 -6.00 8.65 -18.59
CA ASN A 7 -6.64 9.95 -18.29
C ASN A 7 -8.18 9.90 -18.24
N ARG A 8 -8.75 8.73 -17.90
CA ARG A 8 -10.19 8.42 -17.89
C ARG A 8 -10.70 7.98 -16.52
N PHE A 9 -9.83 7.78 -15.54
CA PHE A 9 -10.19 7.24 -14.25
C PHE A 9 -9.89 8.24 -13.13
N ILE A 10 -10.89 9.05 -12.80
CA ILE A 10 -10.77 10.11 -11.77
C ILE A 10 -10.53 9.49 -10.38
N CYS A 11 -11.03 8.30 -10.11
CA CYS A 11 -10.99 7.66 -8.80
C CYS A 11 -10.18 6.36 -8.76
N GLU A 12 -9.65 5.92 -9.89
CA GLU A 12 -8.94 4.64 -10.02
C GLU A 12 -7.80 4.77 -11.03
N PHE A 13 -6.90 3.79 -11.07
CA PHE A 13 -5.85 3.69 -12.07
C PHE A 13 -5.39 2.24 -12.21
N CYS A 14 -4.74 1.92 -13.32
CA CYS A 14 -4.22 0.59 -13.57
C CYS A 14 -2.74 0.50 -13.20
N ALA A 15 -2.29 -0.64 -12.67
CA ALA A 15 -0.87 -0.95 -12.52
C ALA A 15 -0.61 -2.43 -12.76
N GLY A 16 0.51 -2.71 -13.42
CA GLY A 16 0.88 -4.08 -13.80
C GLY A 16 1.88 -4.08 -14.94
N THR A 17 2.42 -5.25 -15.24
CA THR A 17 3.19 -5.49 -16.47
C THR A 17 2.24 -5.89 -17.59
N ILE A 18 2.44 -5.36 -18.79
CA ILE A 18 1.61 -5.71 -19.96
C ILE A 18 1.65 -7.21 -20.28
N ASN A 19 2.77 -7.88 -19.99
CA ASN A 19 2.96 -9.32 -20.24
C ASN A 19 2.38 -10.22 -19.15
N GLY A 20 1.86 -9.67 -18.06
CA GLY A 20 1.27 -10.46 -16.98
C GLY A 20 2.25 -11.22 -16.07
N ASP A 21 3.54 -10.90 -16.08
CA ASP A 21 4.50 -11.53 -15.16
C ASP A 21 4.42 -10.96 -13.73
N LYS A 22 3.92 -9.72 -13.58
CA LYS A 22 3.74 -9.04 -12.29
C LYS A 22 2.49 -8.18 -12.29
N GLY A 23 1.61 -8.41 -11.33
CA GLY A 23 0.36 -7.68 -11.23
C GLY A 23 -0.43 -8.05 -9.99
N LEU A 24 -1.69 -7.62 -9.98
CA LEU A 24 -2.62 -7.86 -8.89
C LEU A 24 -3.29 -9.24 -9.06
N CYS A 25 -3.55 -9.90 -7.93
CA CYS A 25 -4.37 -11.10 -7.85
C CYS A 25 -5.59 -10.85 -6.94
N THR A 26 -6.62 -11.67 -7.05
CA THR A 26 -7.87 -11.50 -6.28
C THR A 26 -7.65 -11.56 -4.75
N GLY A 27 -6.62 -12.28 -4.29
CA GLY A 27 -6.26 -12.35 -2.87
C GLY A 27 -5.64 -11.07 -2.31
N ASP A 28 -5.22 -10.14 -3.17
CA ASP A 28 -4.53 -8.92 -2.78
C ASP A 28 -5.48 -7.72 -2.62
N ILE A 29 -6.79 -7.89 -2.80
CA ILE A 29 -7.76 -6.78 -2.73
C ILE A 29 -7.69 -6.12 -1.35
N GLY A 30 -7.58 -4.79 -1.32
CA GLY A 30 -7.33 -4.00 -0.11
C GLY A 30 -5.85 -3.78 0.22
N SER A 31 -4.92 -4.46 -0.45
CA SER A 31 -3.49 -4.28 -0.23
C SER A 31 -2.97 -2.91 -0.70
N PRO A 32 -1.91 -2.38 -0.05
CA PRO A 32 -1.31 -1.11 -0.43
C PRO A 32 -0.44 -1.23 -1.69
N LEU A 33 -0.61 -0.31 -2.63
CA LEU A 33 0.35 -0.09 -3.72
C LEU A 33 1.26 1.09 -3.37
N MET A 34 2.50 0.79 -3.00
CA MET A 34 3.52 1.79 -2.69
C MET A 34 4.26 2.21 -3.96
N ALA A 35 4.50 3.51 -4.13
CA ALA A 35 5.33 4.09 -5.18
C ALA A 35 6.47 4.90 -4.55
N PHE A 36 7.65 4.87 -5.15
CA PHE A 36 8.75 5.72 -4.73
C PHE A 36 8.71 7.05 -5.51
N ALA A 37 8.52 8.15 -4.80
CA ALA A 37 8.42 9.49 -5.37
C ALA A 37 8.98 10.54 -4.40
N ASN A 38 9.65 11.57 -4.92
CA ASN A 38 10.24 12.65 -4.11
C ASN A 38 11.09 12.11 -2.94
N ASP A 39 11.98 11.16 -3.22
CA ASP A 39 12.87 10.51 -2.24
C ASP A 39 12.15 9.80 -1.08
N SER A 40 10.87 9.44 -1.24
CA SER A 40 10.06 8.78 -0.22
C SER A 40 9.12 7.73 -0.81
N TRP A 41 8.72 6.76 0.01
CA TRP A 41 7.65 5.83 -0.34
C TRP A 41 6.29 6.45 -0.02
N VAL A 42 5.43 6.54 -1.02
CA VAL A 42 4.06 7.06 -0.90
C VAL A 42 3.06 5.96 -1.22
N LEU A 43 1.92 5.96 -0.52
CA LEU A 43 0.81 5.08 -0.84
C LEU A 43 0.07 5.65 -2.05
N ALA A 44 0.29 5.05 -3.22
CA ALA A 44 -0.28 5.53 -4.47
C ALA A 44 -1.73 5.08 -4.66
N GLY A 45 -2.05 3.87 -4.21
CA GLY A 45 -3.38 3.31 -4.34
C GLY A 45 -3.64 2.11 -3.43
N ILE A 46 -4.90 1.68 -3.40
CA ILE A 46 -5.36 0.47 -2.72
C ILE A 46 -5.88 -0.49 -3.78
N ALA A 47 -5.46 -1.75 -3.73
CA ALA A 47 -5.91 -2.78 -4.66
C ALA A 47 -7.44 -2.92 -4.64
N SER A 48 -8.09 -2.84 -5.80
CA SER A 48 -9.55 -2.89 -5.92
C SER A 48 -10.03 -4.19 -6.57
N TYR A 49 -9.61 -4.47 -7.80
CA TYR A 49 -10.00 -5.70 -8.50
C TYR A 49 -9.02 -6.05 -9.63
N SER A 50 -9.00 -7.31 -10.02
CA SER A 50 -8.23 -7.84 -11.15
C SER A 50 -9.06 -8.87 -11.93
N LEU A 51 -8.71 -9.06 -13.20
CA LEU A 51 -9.11 -10.24 -13.96
C LEU A 51 -7.98 -11.26 -13.84
N GLY A 52 -8.26 -12.39 -13.20
CA GLY A 52 -7.22 -13.38 -12.89
C GLY A 52 -6.13 -12.82 -11.98
N CYS A 53 -4.93 -13.34 -12.15
CA CYS A 53 -3.76 -12.99 -11.34
C CYS A 53 -2.62 -12.61 -12.26
N ALA A 54 -2.44 -11.30 -12.44
CA ALA A 54 -1.51 -10.71 -13.38
C ALA A 54 -1.73 -11.24 -14.82
N ASP A 55 -2.95 -11.27 -15.34
CA ASP A 55 -3.17 -11.75 -16.70
C ASP A 55 -2.58 -10.78 -17.74
N SER A 56 -1.93 -11.32 -18.77
CA SER A 56 -1.34 -10.52 -19.86
C SER A 56 -2.41 -9.64 -20.53
N GLY A 57 -2.10 -8.36 -20.69
CA GLY A 57 -3.03 -7.35 -21.24
C GLY A 57 -4.05 -6.80 -20.23
N TYR A 58 -4.15 -7.39 -19.04
CA TYR A 58 -5.12 -7.01 -18.00
C TYR A 58 -4.42 -6.54 -16.72
N PRO A 59 -3.99 -5.26 -16.67
CA PRO A 59 -3.39 -4.73 -15.45
C PRO A 59 -4.42 -4.68 -14.31
N GLY A 60 -3.92 -4.80 -13.07
CA GLY A 60 -4.77 -4.67 -11.88
C GLY A 60 -5.28 -3.24 -11.71
N VAL A 61 -6.47 -3.10 -11.13
CA VAL A 61 -7.10 -1.81 -10.89
C VAL A 61 -6.99 -1.43 -9.41
N TYR A 62 -6.56 -0.19 -9.18
CA TYR A 62 -6.31 0.38 -7.87
C TYR A 62 -7.13 1.65 -7.68
N THR A 63 -7.63 1.86 -6.46
CA THR A 63 -8.23 3.13 -6.05
C THR A 63 -7.16 4.23 -6.05
N ARG A 64 -7.46 5.38 -6.66
CA ARG A 64 -6.57 6.56 -6.72
C ARG A 64 -6.66 7.36 -5.43
N LEU A 65 -5.72 7.14 -4.51
CA LEU A 65 -5.75 7.76 -3.18
C LEU A 65 -5.88 9.29 -3.17
N PRO A 66 -5.18 10.06 -4.03
CA PRO A 66 -5.33 11.51 -4.08
C PRO A 66 -6.78 11.99 -4.26
N SER A 67 -7.64 11.18 -4.89
CA SER A 67 -9.04 11.50 -5.12
C SER A 67 -9.92 11.34 -3.86
N PHE A 68 -9.42 10.69 -2.81
CA PHE A 68 -10.15 10.38 -1.58
C PHE A 68 -9.56 11.06 -0.33
N ILE A 69 -8.57 11.95 -0.47
CA ILE A 69 -7.92 12.62 0.67
C ILE A 69 -8.92 13.35 1.56
N SER A 70 -9.90 14.06 0.98
CA SER A 70 -10.94 14.74 1.77
C SER A 70 -11.77 13.78 2.61
N PHE A 71 -12.16 12.63 2.04
CA PHE A 71 -12.89 11.59 2.76
C PHE A 71 -12.02 10.97 3.86
N ILE A 72 -10.75 10.70 3.58
CA ILE A 72 -9.84 10.15 4.58
C ILE A 72 -9.72 11.14 5.74
N ASN A 73 -9.40 12.41 5.47
CA ASN A 73 -9.26 13.45 6.48
C ASN A 73 -10.52 13.66 7.34
N SER A 74 -11.72 13.51 6.77
CA SER A 74 -12.96 13.59 7.54
C SER A 74 -13.20 12.40 8.48
N ASN A 75 -12.55 11.26 8.25
CA ASN A 75 -12.76 10.02 9.01
C ASN A 75 -11.57 9.63 9.91
N ILE A 76 -10.38 10.21 9.70
CA ILE A 76 -9.20 9.95 10.54
C ILE A 76 -8.98 10.98 11.64
N ASN A 77 -9.92 11.92 11.84
CA ASN A 77 -9.79 12.96 12.86
C ASN A 77 -10.00 12.35 14.26
N PHE A 78 -9.00 11.61 14.70
CA PHE A 78 -8.92 11.02 16.02
C PHE A 78 -8.40 12.10 16.97
N SER A 79 -9.31 12.77 17.66
CA SER A 79 -8.95 13.56 18.82
C SER A 79 -8.41 12.59 19.87
N VAL A 80 -7.08 12.51 20.00
CA VAL A 80 -6.48 11.98 21.23
C VAL A 80 -6.91 12.95 22.34
N THR A 81 -7.99 12.64 23.04
CA THR A 81 -8.22 13.24 24.35
C THR A 81 -7.15 12.68 25.26
N GLU A 82 -6.08 13.44 25.48
CA GLU A 82 -5.22 13.29 26.66
C GLU A 82 -6.09 13.53 27.90
N ASN A 83 -6.88 12.53 28.31
CA ASN A 83 -7.56 12.48 29.60
C ASN A 83 -8.07 11.07 29.91
N THR A 84 -7.23 10.08 29.63
CA THR A 84 -7.29 8.82 30.36
C THR A 84 -5.90 8.57 30.88
N THR A 85 -5.73 8.73 32.19
CA THR A 85 -4.59 8.17 32.91
C THR A 85 -4.63 6.66 32.73
N VAL A 86 -4.10 6.17 31.61
CA VAL A 86 -3.72 4.78 31.46
C VAL A 86 -2.59 4.58 32.47
N PRO A 87 -2.70 3.65 33.44
CA PRO A 87 -1.58 3.34 34.30
C PRO A 87 -0.43 2.89 33.40
N ILE A 88 0.65 3.67 33.38
CA ILE A 88 1.89 3.36 32.68
C ILE A 88 2.52 2.18 33.41
N SER A 89 2.05 0.99 33.08
CA SER A 89 2.61 -0.27 33.57
C SER A 89 2.68 -1.31 32.46
N GLN A 90 2.96 -0.92 31.21
CA GLN A 90 3.50 -1.82 30.18
C GLN A 90 4.44 -1.05 29.25
N THR A 91 5.68 -0.87 29.70
CA THR A 91 6.81 -0.55 28.83
C THR A 91 7.08 -1.75 27.93
N THR A 92 6.56 -1.72 26.70
CA THR A 92 7.18 -2.48 25.60
C THR A 92 7.81 -1.48 24.67
N THR A 93 9.11 -1.23 24.88
CA THR A 93 9.96 -0.46 23.98
C THR A 93 10.04 -1.21 22.65
N ILE A 94 9.17 -0.90 21.69
CA ILE A 94 9.45 -1.24 20.29
C ILE A 94 10.30 -0.08 19.76
N ALA A 95 11.62 -0.20 19.94
CA ALA A 95 12.56 0.63 19.22
C ALA A 95 12.39 0.35 17.72
N MET A 96 12.14 1.40 16.94
CA MET A 96 12.22 1.35 15.49
C MET A 96 13.69 1.18 15.11
N GLN A 97 14.18 -0.06 15.06
CA GLN A 97 15.56 -0.34 14.65
C GLN A 97 15.68 -0.27 13.13
N ARG A 98 16.56 0.62 12.68
CA ARG A 98 16.99 0.76 11.30
C ARG A 98 17.91 -0.42 10.95
N THR A 99 17.36 -1.52 10.43
CA THR A 99 18.18 -2.68 10.05
C THR A 99 18.91 -2.40 8.75
N THR A 100 20.14 -1.90 8.88
CA THR A 100 21.16 -2.02 7.85
C THR A 100 21.92 -3.32 8.14
N THR A 101 22.38 -4.00 7.09
CA THR A 101 23.37 -5.10 7.06
C THR A 101 22.80 -6.50 6.73
N THR A 102 22.98 -6.86 5.46
CA THR A 102 23.38 -8.16 4.91
C THR A 102 23.59 -9.32 5.91
N SER A 103 22.82 -10.41 5.74
CA SER A 103 23.38 -11.76 5.52
C SER A 103 22.29 -12.77 5.15
N LEU A 104 22.64 -13.58 4.16
CA LEU A 104 21.93 -14.72 3.59
C LEU A 104 21.57 -15.74 4.69
N VAL A 105 20.31 -16.16 4.81
CA VAL A 105 19.95 -17.39 5.55
C VAL A 105 19.45 -18.41 4.54
N ILE A 106 20.31 -19.40 4.26
CA ILE A 106 20.00 -20.62 3.52
C ILE A 106 19.14 -21.49 4.43
N LEU A 107 17.91 -21.80 4.03
CA LEU A 107 17.10 -22.85 4.66
C LEU A 107 17.33 -24.16 3.90
N THR A 108 18.20 -25.02 4.42
CA THR A 108 18.11 -26.49 4.32
C THR A 108 17.39 -26.96 5.59
N THR A 109 16.40 -27.84 5.56
CA THR A 109 16.46 -29.24 5.08
C THR A 109 15.28 -29.64 4.24
#